data_AF-A0A9W6TRH7-F1
#
_entry.id   AF-A0A9W6TRH7-F1
#
_cell.length_a   1.000
_cell.length_b   1.000
_cell.length_c   1.000
_cell.angle_alpha   90.00
_cell.angle_beta   90.00
_cell.angle_gamma   90.00
#
_symmetry.space_group_name_H-M   'P 1'
#
loop_
_entity.id
_entity.type
_entity.pdbx_description
1 polymer ?
#
loop_
_entity_poly.entity_id
_entity_poly.type
_entity_poly.pdbx_seq_one_letter_code
_entity_poly.pdbx_strand_id
1 'polypeptide(L)'
;MKRGGDNPEYSALQNDPSMAKYFKMLNFGVPPSGVAQKMAQNNVSPQTIAIFVAGPDGSHALSSSVEPGYGNAMVLFICCAISNSLLDLHRKRELNRRDSTFRKVYWTSLDTKKVNQTIWARVTSRRKTAPITLSPQDLEELEFLFGNRIAASPVQSKEKKAKKTMFSALDPRRSNNILIGLSQFKALGGTEAILAALKRCDFEFLTVERLTSLQDIAPTSVEAKRYTNFKGSRSRLGPSEKFLVEMCNISRVAEKVRASK
;
A
#
# COMPACT_ATOMS: atom_id res chain seq x y z
N MET A 1 -24.47 -17.22 -34.98
CA MET A 1 -24.75 -15.78 -35.15
C MET A 1 -24.75 -15.09 -33.81
N LYS A 2 -23.79 -14.20 -33.52
CA LYS A 2 -23.92 -13.23 -32.42
C LYS A 2 -24.39 -11.93 -33.06
N ARG A 3 -25.65 -11.57 -32.83
CA ARG A 3 -26.19 -10.24 -33.13
C ARG A 3 -25.59 -9.29 -32.10
N GLY A 4 -24.60 -8.49 -32.51
CA GLY A 4 -24.04 -7.40 -31.71
C GLY A 4 -25.08 -6.31 -31.55
N GLY A 5 -25.21 -5.74 -30.35
CA GLY A 5 -26.10 -4.63 -30.11
C GLY A 5 -25.44 -3.36 -30.65
N ASP A 6 -25.51 -3.13 -31.96
CA ASP A 6 -24.82 -2.02 -32.60
C ASP A 6 -25.43 -0.69 -32.16
N ASN A 7 -24.70 0.10 -31.36
CA ASN A 7 -25.07 1.49 -31.11
C ASN A 7 -24.88 2.31 -32.40
N PRO A 8 -25.96 2.85 -33.02
CA PRO A 8 -25.87 3.55 -34.31
C PRO A 8 -25.00 4.81 -34.22
N GLU A 9 -24.94 5.45 -33.05
CA GLU A 9 -24.11 6.65 -32.84
C GLU A 9 -22.62 6.31 -32.79
N TYR A 10 -22.25 5.14 -32.27
CA TYR A 10 -20.86 4.68 -32.26
C TYR A 10 -20.38 4.31 -33.68
N SER A 11 -21.24 3.66 -34.46
CA SER A 11 -20.96 3.36 -35.88
C SER A 11 -20.82 4.63 -36.72
N ALA A 12 -21.58 5.69 -36.41
CA ALA A 12 -21.43 6.99 -37.06
C ALA A 12 -20.04 7.61 -36.80
N LEU A 13 -19.51 7.49 -35.57
CA LEU A 13 -18.17 7.97 -35.23
C LEU A 13 -17.05 7.20 -35.95
N GLN A 14 -17.26 5.92 -36.24
CA GLN A 14 -16.27 5.11 -36.97
C GLN A 14 -16.11 5.56 -38.42
N ASN A 15 -17.17 6.14 -39.01
CA ASN A 15 -17.18 6.63 -40.38
C ASN A 15 -16.70 8.08 -40.51
N ASP A 16 -16.51 8.82 -39.40
CA ASP A 16 -16.02 10.19 -39.42
C ASP A 16 -14.48 10.23 -39.56
N PRO A 17 -13.93 10.87 -40.61
CA PRO A 17 -12.48 11.07 -40.78
C PRO A 17 -11.80 11.77 -39.59
N SER A 18 -12.51 12.64 -38.87
CA SER A 18 -11.98 13.35 -37.70
C SER A 18 -11.67 12.41 -36.53
N MET A 19 -12.36 11.27 -36.47
CA MET A 19 -12.29 10.29 -35.40
C MET A 19 -11.35 9.12 -35.70
N ALA A 20 -10.92 8.97 -36.96
CA ALA A 20 -10.07 7.87 -37.42
C ALA A 20 -8.76 7.72 -36.60
N LYS A 21 -8.18 8.83 -36.14
CA LYS A 21 -6.99 8.84 -35.27
C LYS A 21 -7.23 8.10 -33.95
N TYR A 22 -8.40 8.27 -33.34
CA TYR A 22 -8.76 7.70 -32.04
C TYR A 22 -9.09 6.20 -32.15
N PHE A 23 -9.80 5.80 -33.21
CA PHE A 23 -10.02 4.38 -33.52
C PHE A 23 -8.73 3.65 -33.87
N LYS A 24 -7.78 4.31 -34.53
CA LYS A 24 -6.45 3.75 -34.78
C LYS A 24 -5.67 3.53 -33.48
N MET A 25 -5.77 4.44 -32.50
CA MET A 25 -5.19 4.24 -31.17
C MET A 25 -5.82 3.05 -30.43
N LEU A 26 -7.15 2.89 -30.53
CA LEU A 26 -7.86 1.75 -29.96
C LEU A 26 -7.39 0.42 -30.60
N ASN A 27 -7.19 0.41 -31.92
CA ASN A 27 -6.68 -0.76 -32.65
C ASN A 27 -5.23 -1.13 -32.28
N PHE A 28 -4.42 -0.15 -31.88
CA PHE A 28 -3.07 -0.39 -31.34
C PHE A 28 -3.06 -0.81 -29.85
N GLY A 29 -4.23 -1.05 -29.24
CA GLY A 29 -4.34 -1.53 -27.86
C GLY A 29 -4.25 -0.45 -26.79
N VAL A 30 -4.38 0.83 -27.16
CA VAL A 30 -4.52 1.92 -26.18
C VAL A 30 -5.93 1.80 -25.55
N PRO A 31 -6.05 1.80 -24.21
CA PRO A 31 -7.35 1.70 -23.58
C PRO A 31 -8.25 2.90 -23.94
N PRO A 32 -9.57 2.70 -24.09
CA PRO A 32 -10.51 3.74 -24.54
C PRO A 32 -10.51 4.98 -23.64
N SER A 33 -10.19 4.83 -22.34
CA SER A 33 -10.02 5.94 -21.41
C SER A 33 -8.83 6.86 -21.76
N GLY A 34 -7.70 6.29 -22.19
CA GLY A 34 -6.53 7.06 -22.62
C GLY A 34 -6.78 7.79 -23.93
N VAL A 35 -7.58 7.19 -24.82
CA VAL A 35 -8.02 7.82 -26.06
C VAL A 35 -9.02 8.96 -25.76
N ALA A 36 -9.96 8.76 -24.84
CA ALA A 36 -10.91 9.78 -24.39
C ALA A 36 -10.21 11.00 -23.78
N GLN A 37 -9.14 10.80 -23.01
CA GLN A 37 -8.33 11.90 -22.49
C GLN A 37 -7.66 12.69 -23.62
N LYS A 38 -7.18 12.00 -24.66
CA LYS A 38 -6.61 12.64 -25.85
C LYS A 38 -7.67 13.40 -26.66
N MET A 39 -8.89 12.87 -26.75
CA MET A 39 -10.04 13.54 -27.37
C MET A 39 -10.42 14.81 -26.60
N ALA A 40 -10.47 14.75 -25.27
CA ALA A 40 -10.72 15.91 -24.42
C ALA A 40 -9.65 16.99 -24.56
N GLN A 41 -8.37 16.60 -24.64
CA GLN A 41 -7.25 17.53 -24.91
C GLN A 41 -7.37 18.23 -26.27
N ASN A 42 -7.96 17.57 -27.26
CA ASN A 42 -8.17 18.11 -28.60
C ASN A 42 -9.52 18.85 -28.73
N ASN A 43 -10.18 19.19 -27.60
CA ASN A 43 -11.47 19.88 -27.54
C ASN A 43 -12.62 19.18 -28.30
N VAL A 44 -12.58 17.85 -28.38
CA VAL A 44 -13.71 17.07 -28.89
C VAL A 44 -14.88 17.15 -27.91
N SER A 45 -16.12 17.20 -28.43
CA SER A 45 -17.30 17.40 -27.58
C SER A 45 -17.43 16.29 -26.51
N PRO A 46 -17.88 16.63 -25.28
CA PRO A 46 -18.05 15.65 -24.21
C PRO A 46 -19.03 14.52 -24.57
N GLN A 47 -20.03 14.81 -25.41
CA GLN A 47 -21.02 13.84 -25.88
C GLN A 47 -20.39 12.81 -26.81
N THR A 48 -19.56 13.26 -27.77
CA THR A 48 -18.78 12.38 -28.65
C THR A 48 -17.83 11.47 -27.87
N ILE A 49 -17.21 12.00 -26.81
CA ILE A 49 -16.33 11.23 -25.92
C ILE A 49 -17.12 10.16 -25.15
N ALA A 50 -18.32 10.49 -24.65
CA ALA A 50 -19.18 9.55 -23.94
C ALA A 50 -19.63 8.38 -24.84
N ILE A 51 -20.05 8.67 -26.07
CA ILE A 51 -20.43 7.66 -27.07
C ILE A 51 -19.23 6.77 -27.41
N PHE A 52 -18.03 7.35 -27.58
CA PHE A 52 -16.80 6.60 -27.86
C PHE A 52 -16.39 5.68 -26.71
N VAL A 53 -16.50 6.12 -25.45
CA VAL A 53 -16.17 5.31 -24.26
C VAL A 53 -17.21 4.21 -24.02
N ALA A 54 -18.48 4.45 -24.35
CA ALA A 54 -19.57 3.47 -24.20
C ALA A 54 -19.35 2.20 -25.06
N GLY A 55 -18.60 2.32 -26.16
CA GLY A 55 -18.26 1.20 -27.04
C GLY A 55 -19.44 0.70 -27.88
N PRO A 56 -19.22 -0.33 -28.72
CA PRO A 56 -20.25 -0.83 -29.64
C PRO A 56 -21.48 -1.39 -28.90
N ASP A 57 -21.28 -2.02 -27.73
CA ASP A 57 -22.33 -2.66 -26.93
C ASP A 57 -22.95 -1.74 -25.84
N GLY A 58 -22.57 -0.45 -25.80
CA GLY A 58 -23.12 0.54 -24.86
C GLY A 58 -22.84 0.28 -23.37
N SER A 59 -21.98 -0.68 -23.02
CA SER A 59 -21.89 -1.26 -21.67
C SER A 59 -21.01 -0.47 -20.68
N HIS A 60 -20.40 0.64 -21.09
CA HIS A 60 -19.55 1.49 -20.23
C HIS A 60 -20.20 2.82 -19.80
N ALA A 61 -21.50 3.01 -20.05
CA ALA A 61 -22.24 4.16 -19.56
C ALA A 61 -22.52 4.04 -18.05
N LEU A 62 -21.80 4.80 -17.22
CA LEU A 62 -22.30 5.14 -15.89
C LEU A 62 -23.25 6.33 -16.04
N SER A 63 -24.47 6.09 -15.57
CA SER A 63 -25.60 7.02 -15.52
C SER A 63 -25.21 8.47 -15.22
N SER A 64 -25.62 9.39 -16.10
CA SER A 64 -25.99 10.73 -15.66
C SER A 64 -27.11 11.25 -16.56
N SER A 65 -28.33 11.15 -16.06
CA SER A 65 -29.38 12.11 -16.37
C SER A 65 -28.86 13.50 -15.99
N VAL A 66 -28.54 14.31 -17.00
CA VAL A 66 -28.06 15.69 -16.83
C VAL A 66 -29.28 16.59 -16.66
N GLU A 67 -29.48 17.10 -15.44
CA GLU A 67 -30.13 18.40 -15.23
C GLU A 67 -29.05 19.50 -15.27
N PRO A 68 -29.29 20.66 -15.91
CA PRO A 68 -28.25 21.63 -16.19
C PRO A 68 -28.15 22.69 -15.08
N GLY A 69 -27.08 22.67 -14.30
CA GLY A 69 -26.76 23.78 -13.41
C GLY A 69 -25.57 23.51 -12.51
N TYR A 70 -24.62 24.46 -12.49
CA TYR A 70 -23.50 24.61 -11.56
C TYR A 70 -22.17 23.89 -11.87
N GLY A 71 -21.33 24.59 -12.64
CA GLY A 71 -19.93 24.94 -12.34
C GLY A 71 -18.96 23.91 -11.73
N ASN A 72 -18.03 23.43 -12.58
CA ASN A 72 -16.56 23.38 -12.41
C ASN A 72 -15.88 22.88 -11.11
N ALA A 73 -16.57 22.29 -10.14
CA ALA A 73 -15.94 21.73 -8.92
C ALA A 73 -15.94 20.19 -8.83
N MET A 74 -16.53 19.48 -9.80
CA MET A 74 -16.72 18.02 -9.73
C MET A 74 -15.73 17.18 -10.57
N VAL A 75 -14.72 17.78 -11.20
CA VAL A 75 -13.71 17.00 -11.95
C VAL A 75 -12.60 16.48 -11.03
N LEU A 76 -12.31 17.19 -9.92
CA LEU A 76 -11.23 16.82 -9.01
C LEU A 76 -11.61 15.71 -8.00
N PHE A 77 -12.90 15.56 -7.69
CA PHE A 77 -13.36 14.56 -6.72
C PHE A 77 -13.38 13.13 -7.30
N ILE A 78 -13.55 12.99 -8.63
CA ILE A 78 -13.67 11.69 -9.29
C ILE A 78 -12.30 11.03 -9.51
N CYS A 79 -11.23 11.80 -9.73
CA CYS A 79 -9.87 11.23 -9.87
C CYS A 79 -9.37 10.58 -8.56
N CYS A 80 -9.76 11.09 -7.40
CA CYS A 80 -9.25 10.57 -6.12
C CYS A 80 -9.90 9.24 -5.69
N ALA A 81 -11.13 8.96 -6.13
CA ALA A 81 -11.79 7.67 -5.90
C ALA A 81 -11.30 6.57 -6.87
N ILE A 82 -10.80 6.95 -8.04
CA ILE A 82 -10.32 6.01 -9.06
C ILE A 82 -8.84 5.64 -8.87
N SER A 83 -8.01 6.49 -8.24
CA SER A 83 -6.60 6.16 -7.98
C SER A 83 -6.39 4.96 -7.05
N ASN A 84 -7.36 4.61 -6.20
CA ASN A 84 -7.27 3.40 -5.37
C ASN A 84 -7.89 2.16 -6.04
N SER A 85 -8.63 2.29 -7.15
CA SER A 85 -9.25 1.15 -7.84
C SER A 85 -8.47 0.68 -9.07
N LEU A 86 -7.74 1.55 -9.77
CA LEU A 86 -7.02 1.18 -11.00
C LEU A 86 -5.64 0.54 -10.79
N LEU A 87 -5.08 0.51 -9.57
CA LEU A 87 -3.86 -0.24 -9.27
C LEU A 87 -4.12 -1.73 -8.92
N ASP A 88 -5.38 -2.13 -8.72
CA ASP A 88 -5.73 -3.52 -8.37
C ASP A 88 -6.26 -4.37 -9.53
N LEU A 89 -6.56 -3.78 -10.71
CA LEU A 89 -7.09 -4.56 -11.83
C LEU A 89 -6.10 -5.52 -12.51
N HIS A 90 -4.81 -5.46 -12.17
CA HIS A 90 -3.80 -6.43 -12.62
C HIS A 90 -3.53 -7.56 -11.60
N ARG A 91 -4.18 -7.56 -10.44
CA ARG A 91 -4.07 -8.65 -9.47
C ARG A 91 -5.27 -9.59 -9.58
N LYS A 92 -5.18 -10.49 -10.56
CA LYS A 92 -5.95 -11.73 -10.74
C LYS A 92 -7.49 -11.60 -10.81
N ARG A 93 -8.04 -12.22 -11.85
CA ARG A 93 -9.33 -12.94 -11.74
C ARG A 93 -9.17 -14.06 -10.71
N GLU A 94 -9.17 -13.73 -9.43
CA GLU A 94 -9.50 -14.68 -8.38
C GLU A 94 -11.02 -14.69 -8.32
N LEU A 95 -11.61 -15.84 -8.68
CA LEU A 95 -12.93 -16.25 -8.20
C LEU A 95 -13.06 -15.74 -6.76
N ASN A 96 -14.19 -15.12 -6.41
CA ASN A 96 -14.48 -14.60 -5.07
C ASN A 96 -14.33 -15.73 -4.03
N ARG A 97 -13.10 -16.04 -3.65
CA ARG A 97 -12.70 -17.09 -2.74
C ARG A 97 -12.75 -16.42 -1.39
N ARG A 98 -13.59 -16.95 -0.50
CA ARG A 98 -13.62 -16.55 0.91
C ARG A 98 -12.20 -16.51 1.44
N ASP A 99 -11.89 -15.50 2.25
CA ASP A 99 -10.61 -15.44 2.94
C ASP A 99 -10.38 -16.75 3.68
N SER A 100 -9.23 -17.38 3.38
CA SER A 100 -8.93 -18.71 3.91
C SER A 100 -8.63 -18.61 5.41
N THR A 101 -9.32 -19.41 6.21
CA THR A 101 -9.02 -19.56 7.65
C THR A 101 -7.71 -20.30 7.87
N PHE A 102 -7.11 -20.91 6.85
CA PHE A 102 -5.88 -21.68 6.92
C PHE A 102 -4.63 -20.80 6.91
N ARG A 103 -3.55 -21.36 7.45
CA ARG A 103 -2.20 -20.83 7.27
C ARG A 103 -1.87 -20.77 5.77
N LYS A 104 -1.20 -19.69 5.38
CA LYS A 104 -0.82 -19.49 3.98
C LYS A 104 0.27 -20.48 3.57
N VAL A 105 0.05 -21.17 2.46
CA VAL A 105 1.07 -22.00 1.80
C VAL A 105 1.92 -21.09 0.90
N TYR A 106 3.23 -21.03 1.18
CA TYR A 106 4.20 -20.23 0.41
C TYR A 106 4.72 -21.00 -0.80
N TRP A 107 3.85 -21.22 -1.78
CA TRP A 107 4.23 -21.82 -3.05
C TRP A 107 4.55 -20.79 -4.13
N THR A 108 5.35 -21.20 -5.11
CA THR A 108 5.54 -20.45 -6.36
C THR A 108 4.66 -21.09 -7.43
N SER A 109 3.68 -20.34 -7.93
CA SER A 109 2.81 -20.83 -9.00
C SER A 109 3.59 -20.93 -10.32
N LEU A 110 3.40 -22.02 -11.06
CA LEU A 110 3.98 -22.19 -12.38
C LEU A 110 3.16 -21.43 -13.43
N ASP A 111 3.84 -20.82 -14.39
CA ASP A 111 3.21 -20.19 -15.55
C ASP A 111 2.55 -21.26 -16.42
N THR A 112 1.25 -21.13 -16.66
CA THR A 112 0.45 -22.06 -17.47
C THR A 112 1.01 -22.26 -18.87
N LYS A 113 1.72 -21.28 -19.43
CA LYS A 113 2.34 -21.39 -20.77
C LYS A 113 3.54 -22.33 -20.80
N LYS A 114 4.20 -22.53 -19.65
CA LYS A 114 5.42 -23.36 -19.48
C LYS A 114 5.12 -24.75 -18.91
N VAL A 115 3.85 -25.11 -18.76
CA VAL A 115 3.42 -26.38 -18.14
C VAL A 115 3.49 -27.57 -19.11
N ASN A 116 3.49 -27.31 -20.42
CA ASN A 116 3.58 -28.35 -21.45
C ASN A 116 4.87 -29.18 -21.26
N GLN A 117 4.77 -30.50 -21.30
CA GLN A 117 5.86 -31.46 -21.04
C GLN A 117 6.37 -31.55 -19.58
N THR A 118 5.70 -30.91 -18.61
CA THR A 118 6.00 -31.11 -17.19
C THR A 118 5.13 -32.21 -16.57
N ILE A 119 5.45 -32.62 -15.34
CA ILE A 119 4.62 -33.56 -14.57
C ILE A 119 3.19 -33.04 -14.34
N TRP A 120 2.96 -31.73 -14.43
CA TRP A 120 1.64 -31.12 -14.28
C TRP A 120 0.77 -31.24 -15.54
N ALA A 121 1.38 -31.37 -16.72
CA ALA A 121 0.67 -31.69 -17.97
C ALA A 121 0.29 -33.18 -18.07
N ARG A 122 0.94 -34.04 -17.26
CA ARG A 122 0.56 -35.45 -17.10
C ARG A 122 -0.73 -35.53 -16.28
N VAL A 123 -1.86 -35.22 -16.91
CA VAL A 123 -3.15 -35.53 -16.32
C VAL A 123 -3.31 -37.04 -16.35
N THR A 124 -2.89 -37.72 -15.28
CA THR A 124 -3.22 -39.13 -15.09
C THR A 124 -4.73 -39.28 -15.19
N SER A 125 -5.22 -40.29 -15.92
CA SER A 125 -6.66 -40.55 -16.08
C SER A 125 -7.41 -40.58 -14.74
N ARG A 126 -6.70 -40.91 -13.66
CA ARG A 126 -7.15 -40.88 -12.26
C ARG A 126 -7.58 -39.49 -11.74
N ARG A 127 -6.94 -38.40 -12.19
CA ARG A 127 -7.32 -37.01 -11.80
C ARG A 127 -8.54 -36.48 -12.56
N LYS A 128 -8.90 -37.07 -13.70
CA LYS A 128 -10.11 -36.69 -14.45
C LYS A 128 -11.37 -37.33 -13.86
N THR A 129 -11.24 -38.51 -13.27
CA THR A 129 -12.37 -39.30 -12.74
C THR A 129 -12.56 -39.19 -11.23
N ALA A 130 -11.58 -38.68 -10.49
CA ALA A 130 -11.70 -38.38 -9.07
C ALA A 130 -11.12 -36.98 -8.80
N PRO A 131 -11.92 -35.91 -8.88
CA PRO A 131 -11.55 -34.68 -8.17
C PRO A 131 -11.30 -35.08 -6.71
N ILE A 132 -10.18 -34.63 -6.13
CA ILE A 132 -9.90 -34.82 -4.70
C ILE A 132 -11.00 -34.05 -3.96
N THR A 133 -12.08 -34.76 -3.64
CA THR A 133 -13.19 -34.26 -2.87
C THR A 133 -12.87 -34.64 -1.45
N LEU A 134 -12.44 -33.65 -0.66
CA LEU A 134 -12.25 -33.85 0.76
C LEU A 134 -13.63 -33.90 1.41
N SER A 135 -13.82 -34.83 2.35
CA SER A 135 -15.05 -34.87 3.13
C SER A 135 -15.15 -33.60 3.99
N PRO A 136 -16.36 -33.12 4.35
CA PRO A 136 -16.50 -32.02 5.30
C PRO A 136 -15.73 -32.26 6.60
N GLN A 137 -15.69 -33.50 7.10
CA GLN A 137 -14.95 -33.88 8.31
C GLN A 137 -13.43 -33.70 8.14
N ASP A 138 -12.86 -34.12 7.01
CA ASP A 138 -11.43 -33.97 6.74
C ASP A 138 -11.04 -32.48 6.64
N LEU A 139 -11.95 -31.64 6.12
CA LEU A 139 -11.76 -30.20 6.07
C LEU A 139 -11.78 -29.56 7.45
N GLU A 140 -12.67 -30.00 8.35
CA GLU A 140 -12.71 -29.55 9.75
C GLU A 140 -11.44 -29.95 10.51
N GLU A 141 -10.96 -31.18 10.33
CA GLU A 141 -9.70 -31.64 10.93
C GLU A 141 -8.50 -30.83 10.40
N LEU A 142 -8.47 -30.58 9.09
CA LEU A 142 -7.44 -29.74 8.48
C LEU A 142 -7.48 -28.32 9.06
N GLU A 143 -8.67 -27.75 9.28
CA GLU A 143 -8.85 -26.42 9.85
C GLU A 143 -8.39 -26.38 11.31
N PHE A 144 -8.65 -27.43 12.08
CA PHE A 144 -8.16 -27.53 13.45
C PHE A 144 -6.63 -27.56 13.54
N LEU A 145 -5.97 -28.29 12.64
CA LEU A 145 -4.51 -28.47 12.62
C LEU A 145 -3.78 -27.28 11.97
N PHE A 146 -4.29 -26.79 10.84
CA PHE A 146 -3.63 -25.80 9.99
C PHE A 146 -4.37 -24.47 9.88
N GLY A 147 -5.46 -24.29 10.62
CA GLY A 147 -6.16 -23.02 10.77
C GLY A 147 -5.31 -21.95 11.48
N ASN A 148 -5.59 -20.70 11.16
CA ASN A 148 -5.10 -19.53 11.87
C ASN A 148 -5.86 -19.39 13.18
N ARG A 149 -5.36 -20.03 14.26
CA ARG A 149 -5.91 -19.91 15.62
C ARG A 149 -5.99 -18.48 16.17
N ILE A 150 -5.38 -17.51 15.49
CA ILE A 150 -5.43 -16.08 15.85
C ILE A 150 -6.83 -15.49 15.55
N ALA A 151 -7.64 -16.10 14.68
CA ALA A 151 -9.01 -15.67 14.42
C ALA A 151 -10.00 -16.02 15.56
N ALA A 152 -9.62 -16.93 16.47
CA ALA A 152 -10.47 -17.42 17.56
C ALA A 152 -10.11 -16.86 18.94
N SER A 153 -9.23 -15.85 19.03
CA SER A 153 -9.14 -15.01 20.23
C SER A 153 -10.23 -13.95 20.13
N PRO A 154 -11.06 -13.71 21.17
CA PRO A 154 -12.05 -12.65 21.15
C PRO A 154 -11.31 -11.36 20.79
N VAL A 155 -11.67 -10.84 19.63
CA VAL A 155 -11.16 -9.59 19.09
C VAL A 155 -11.50 -8.51 20.11
N GLN A 156 -10.56 -8.21 21.00
CA GLN A 156 -10.46 -6.85 21.52
C GLN A 156 -10.21 -6.00 20.29
N SER A 157 -11.29 -5.41 19.79
CA SER A 157 -11.30 -4.31 18.87
C SER A 157 -10.43 -3.21 19.48
N LYS A 158 -9.13 -3.26 19.22
CA LYS A 158 -8.31 -2.06 19.29
C LYS A 158 -8.86 -1.15 18.21
N GLU A 159 -9.81 -0.30 18.62
CA GLU A 159 -10.25 0.84 17.85
C GLU A 159 -9.01 1.46 17.22
N LYS A 160 -9.00 1.48 15.89
CA LYS A 160 -7.97 2.18 15.13
C LYS A 160 -8.18 3.67 15.40
N LYS A 161 -7.67 4.17 16.54
CA LYS A 161 -7.58 5.60 16.82
C LYS A 161 -6.95 6.24 15.59
N ALA A 162 -7.68 7.19 15.00
CA ALA A 162 -7.25 7.93 13.83
C ALA A 162 -5.80 8.36 14.04
N LYS A 163 -4.90 7.85 13.18
CA LYS A 163 -3.48 8.20 13.25
C LYS A 163 -3.39 9.70 13.01
N LYS A 164 -3.13 10.48 14.06
CA LYS A 164 -2.70 11.87 13.91
C LYS A 164 -1.45 11.80 13.03
N THR A 165 -1.57 12.30 11.80
CA THR A 165 -0.45 12.40 10.86
C THR A 165 0.51 13.45 11.42
N MET A 166 1.44 13.00 12.27
CA MET A 166 2.56 13.81 12.70
C MET A 166 3.50 13.95 11.51
N PHE A 167 3.69 15.17 11.03
CA PHE A 167 4.70 15.48 10.03
C PHE A 167 6.07 15.33 10.69
N SER A 168 6.81 14.27 10.32
CA SER A 168 8.17 13.98 10.80
C SER A 168 9.17 14.49 9.77
N ALA A 169 10.22 15.18 10.25
CA ALA A 169 11.34 15.60 9.42
C ALA A 169 12.32 14.45 9.15
N LEU A 170 12.29 13.40 9.97
CA LEU A 170 13.07 12.17 9.75
C LEU A 170 12.40 11.30 8.69
N ASP A 171 13.23 10.60 7.90
CA ASP A 171 12.73 9.54 7.02
C ASP A 171 12.16 8.36 7.84
N PRO A 172 11.17 7.63 7.30
CA PRO A 172 10.51 6.56 8.03
C PRO A 172 11.46 5.46 8.53
N ARG A 173 12.52 5.15 7.78
CA ARG A 173 13.47 4.09 8.15
C ARG A 173 14.32 4.53 9.35
N ARG A 174 14.87 5.74 9.30
CA ARG A 174 15.66 6.29 10.42
C ARG A 174 14.81 6.44 11.67
N SER A 175 13.60 6.97 11.55
CA SER A 175 12.66 7.09 12.68
C SER A 175 12.38 5.72 13.32
N ASN A 176 12.09 4.70 12.50
CA ASN A 176 11.83 3.34 13.01
C ASN A 176 13.06 2.72 13.68
N ASN A 177 14.26 2.88 13.11
CA ASN A 177 15.49 2.38 13.73
C ASN A 177 15.72 2.99 15.12
N ILE A 178 15.49 4.30 15.28
CA ILE A 178 15.57 4.98 16.58
C ILE A 178 14.52 4.39 17.54
N LEU A 179 13.27 4.23 17.11
CA LEU A 179 12.22 3.65 17.95
C LEU A 179 12.54 2.22 18.39
N ILE A 180 13.08 1.40 17.49
CA ILE A 180 13.51 0.03 17.80
C ILE A 180 14.65 0.06 18.82
N GLY A 181 15.66 0.91 18.64
CA GLY A 181 16.75 1.05 19.62
C GLY A 181 16.23 1.51 20.99
N LEU A 182 15.33 2.50 21.04
CA LEU A 182 14.71 2.97 22.28
C LEU A 182 13.86 1.89 22.98
N SER A 183 13.28 0.96 22.23
CA SER A 183 12.47 -0.12 22.79
C SER A 183 13.27 -1.06 23.71
N GLN A 184 14.57 -1.23 23.44
CA GLN A 184 15.47 -2.06 24.24
C GLN A 184 15.63 -1.51 25.66
N PHE A 185 15.48 -0.19 25.83
CA PHE A 185 15.60 0.49 27.12
C PHE A 185 14.26 0.66 27.84
N LYS A 186 13.15 0.19 27.26
CA LYS A 186 11.82 0.39 27.83
C LYS A 186 11.66 -0.27 29.21
N ALA A 187 12.29 -1.43 29.42
CA ALA A 187 12.30 -2.12 30.70
C ALA A 187 13.18 -1.42 31.76
N LEU A 188 14.10 -0.56 31.33
CA LEU A 188 15.12 0.08 32.17
C LEU A 188 14.77 1.52 32.56
N GLY A 189 13.48 1.90 32.48
CA GLY A 189 13.01 3.26 32.75
C GLY A 189 12.86 4.15 31.51
N GLY A 190 13.11 3.59 30.31
CA GLY A 190 12.81 4.24 29.04
C GLY A 190 13.72 5.42 28.69
N THR A 191 13.24 6.28 27.79
CA THR A 191 14.04 7.35 27.18
C THR A 191 14.56 8.37 28.19
N GLU A 192 13.73 8.76 29.17
CA GLU A 192 14.09 9.78 30.15
C GLU A 192 15.19 9.28 31.11
N ALA A 193 15.18 8.00 31.48
CA ALA A 193 16.20 7.39 32.32
C ALA A 193 17.58 7.41 31.64
N ILE A 194 17.65 7.08 30.34
CA ILE A 194 18.89 7.13 29.56
C ILE A 194 19.43 8.57 29.50
N LEU A 195 18.55 9.54 29.23
CA LEU A 195 18.94 10.95 29.14
C LEU A 195 19.45 11.47 30.50
N ALA A 196 18.81 11.07 31.60
CA ALA A 196 19.26 11.39 32.94
C ALA A 196 20.61 10.75 33.28
N ALA A 197 20.80 9.47 32.94
CA ALA A 197 22.05 8.74 33.12
C ALA A 197 23.20 9.39 32.33
N LEU A 198 22.96 9.81 31.08
CA LEU A 198 23.94 10.54 30.26
C LEU A 198 24.28 11.93 30.81
N LYS A 199 23.30 12.62 31.40
CA LYS A 199 23.54 13.92 32.06
C LYS A 199 24.42 13.75 33.29
N ARG A 200 24.18 12.70 34.09
CA ARG A 200 24.89 12.39 35.34
C ARG A 200 26.18 11.58 35.15
N CYS A 201 26.42 11.04 33.95
CA CYS A 201 27.51 10.10 33.66
C CYS A 201 27.46 8.88 34.60
N ASP A 202 26.29 8.26 34.73
CA ASP A 202 26.10 7.06 35.56
C ASP A 202 26.60 5.81 34.82
N PHE A 203 27.81 5.37 35.14
CA PHE A 203 28.48 4.23 34.49
C PHE A 203 27.92 2.86 34.89
N GLU A 204 27.23 2.76 36.03
CA GLU A 204 26.55 1.52 36.44
C GLU A 204 25.34 1.26 35.53
N PHE A 205 24.63 2.33 35.17
CA PHE A 205 23.53 2.24 34.24
C PHE A 205 23.99 2.19 32.77
N LEU A 206 25.07 2.90 32.42
CA LEU A 206 25.61 3.01 31.05
C LEU A 206 26.67 1.95 30.78
N THR A 207 26.26 0.68 30.71
CA THR A 207 27.15 -0.42 30.32
C THR A 207 27.64 -0.28 28.87
N VAL A 208 28.75 -0.94 28.53
CA VAL A 208 29.36 -0.90 27.17
C VAL A 208 28.37 -1.32 26.08
N GLU A 209 27.56 -2.34 26.34
CA GLU A 209 26.52 -2.82 25.43
C GLU A 209 25.48 -1.73 25.16
N ARG A 210 24.98 -1.09 26.22
CA ARG A 210 23.97 -0.02 26.15
C ARG A 210 24.52 1.21 25.44
N LEU A 211 25.79 1.54 25.67
CA LEU A 211 26.48 2.64 25.00
C LEU A 211 26.66 2.37 23.50
N THR A 212 26.95 1.12 23.13
CA THR A 212 27.04 0.70 21.73
C THR A 212 25.69 0.84 21.02
N SER A 213 24.62 0.32 21.64
CA SER A 213 23.25 0.50 21.10
C SER A 213 22.84 1.98 21.03
N LEU A 214 23.26 2.78 22.01
CA LEU A 214 23.01 4.22 22.03
C LEU A 214 23.78 4.96 20.93
N GLN A 215 24.99 4.49 20.58
CA GLN A 215 25.80 5.03 19.49
C GLN A 215 25.11 4.86 18.14
N ASP A 216 24.43 3.74 17.90
CA ASP A 216 23.71 3.47 16.63
C ASP A 216 22.50 4.39 16.40
N ILE A 217 21.84 4.79 17.49
CA ILE A 217 20.69 5.72 17.46
C ILE A 217 21.06 7.18 17.75
N ALA A 218 22.35 7.47 17.96
CA ALA A 218 22.81 8.81 18.25
C ALA A 218 22.56 9.78 17.07
N PRO A 219 22.40 11.09 17.33
CA PRO A 219 22.25 12.08 16.27
C PRO A 219 23.44 12.08 15.30
N THR A 220 23.14 12.00 14.01
CA THR A 220 24.12 12.25 12.95
C THR A 220 24.55 13.71 12.94
N SER A 221 25.63 14.05 12.22
CA SER A 221 26.10 15.45 12.12
C SER A 221 25.05 16.40 11.52
N VAL A 222 24.21 15.91 10.61
CA VAL A 222 23.10 16.67 10.00
C VAL A 222 21.95 16.85 10.98
N GLU A 223 21.55 15.77 11.67
CA GLU A 223 20.51 15.80 12.70
C GLU A 223 20.93 16.69 13.87
N ALA A 224 22.19 16.63 14.29
CA ALA A 224 22.75 17.46 15.35
C ALA A 224 22.58 18.94 15.01
N LYS A 225 22.97 19.38 13.80
CA LYS A 225 22.76 20.78 13.37
C LYS A 225 21.29 21.19 13.32
N ARG A 226 20.38 20.27 13.00
CA ARG A 226 18.94 20.53 12.89
C ARG A 226 18.28 20.65 14.26
N TYR A 227 18.70 19.83 15.22
CA TYR A 227 18.04 19.70 16.52
C TYR A 227 18.78 20.42 17.64
N THR A 228 20.03 20.86 17.44
CA THR A 228 20.68 21.82 18.35
C THR A 228 19.85 23.11 18.42
N ASN A 229 19.53 23.53 19.65
CA ASN A 229 18.70 24.71 19.90
C ASN A 229 17.32 24.69 19.19
N PHE A 230 16.70 23.52 19.07
CA PHE A 230 15.37 23.39 18.48
C PHE A 230 14.36 24.33 19.16
N LYS A 231 13.83 25.31 18.39
CA LYS A 231 12.87 26.33 18.85
C LYS A 231 11.40 25.95 18.61
N GLY A 232 11.14 24.81 17.98
CA GLY A 232 9.77 24.36 17.68
C GLY A 232 9.05 23.76 18.89
N SER A 233 7.75 23.51 18.72
CA SER A 233 6.92 22.87 19.76
C SER A 233 7.31 21.39 19.95
N ARG A 234 7.93 21.05 21.08
CA ARG A 234 8.30 19.68 21.46
C ARG A 234 7.11 18.70 21.52
N SER A 235 5.90 19.21 21.75
CA SER A 235 4.66 18.42 21.82
C SER A 235 4.19 17.86 20.47
N ARG A 236 4.63 18.46 19.36
CA ARG A 236 4.28 18.00 18.00
C ARG A 236 5.27 17.00 17.42
N LEU A 237 6.42 16.82 18.07
CA LEU A 237 7.45 15.90 17.63
C LEU A 237 7.06 14.45 17.91
N GLY A 238 7.43 13.57 16.99
CA GLY A 238 7.35 12.14 17.24
C GLY A 238 8.31 11.72 18.36
N PRO A 239 8.13 10.53 18.97
CA PRO A 239 9.02 10.05 20.03
C PRO A 239 10.49 9.95 19.61
N SER A 240 10.76 9.60 18.35
CA SER A 240 12.12 9.54 17.78
C SER A 240 12.77 10.91 17.71
N GLU A 241 12.07 11.91 17.17
CA GLU A 241 12.57 13.29 17.08
C GLU A 241 12.73 13.93 18.46
N LYS A 242 11.77 13.69 19.38
CA LYS A 242 11.86 14.17 20.76
C LYS A 242 13.14 13.67 21.44
N PHE A 243 13.48 12.39 21.26
CA PHE A 243 14.72 11.83 21.77
C PHE A 243 15.96 12.51 21.18
N LEU A 244 16.01 12.74 19.87
CA LEU A 244 17.15 13.41 19.24
C LEU A 244 17.32 14.85 19.74
N VAL A 245 16.23 15.60 19.91
CA VAL A 245 16.26 16.97 20.44
C VAL A 245 16.82 17.00 21.86
N GLU A 246 16.35 16.10 22.73
CA GLU A 246 16.85 16.04 24.11
C GLU A 246 18.30 15.56 24.18
N MET A 247 18.68 14.61 23.32
CA MET A 247 20.06 14.12 23.23
C MET A 247 21.01 15.22 22.73
N CYS A 248 20.61 16.05 21.76
CA CYS A 248 21.42 17.19 21.31
C CYS A 248 21.57 18.30 22.36
N ASN A 249 20.67 18.37 23.34
CA ASN A 249 20.73 19.35 24.42
C ASN A 249 21.76 18.96 25.51
N ILE A 250 22.21 17.71 25.54
CA ILE A 250 23.24 17.28 26.48
C ILE A 250 24.61 17.72 25.94
N SER A 251 25.37 18.47 26.74
CA SER A 251 26.71 18.91 26.35
C SER A 251 27.65 17.72 26.12
N ARG A 252 28.41 17.77 25.02
CA ARG A 252 29.46 16.80 24.66
C ARG A 252 28.99 15.33 24.60
N VAL A 253 27.75 15.05 24.17
CA VAL A 253 27.22 13.67 24.07
C VAL A 253 28.11 12.73 23.30
N ALA A 254 28.58 13.18 22.13
CA ALA A 254 29.38 12.34 21.25
C ALA A 254 30.70 11.92 21.89
N GLU A 255 31.23 12.73 22.81
CA GLU A 255 32.44 12.44 23.58
C GLU A 255 32.11 11.57 24.79
N LYS A 256 31.00 11.84 25.50
CA LYS A 256 30.53 11.02 26.62
C LYS A 256 30.25 9.57 26.22
N VAL A 257 29.61 9.37 25.06
CA VAL A 257 29.33 8.03 24.53
C VAL A 257 30.61 7.32 24.09
N ARG A 258 31.63 8.06 23.63
CA ARG A 258 32.91 7.51 23.18
C ARG A 258 33.93 7.27 24.30
N ALA A 259 33.96 8.13 25.31
CA ALA A 259 34.90 8.08 26.43
C ALA A 259 34.58 6.99 27.46
N SER A 260 33.43 6.33 27.31
CA SER A 260 32.96 5.27 28.20
C SER A 260 33.12 3.87 27.58
N LYS A 261 33.87 3.77 26.47
CA LYS A 261 34.48 2.53 25.97
C LYS A 261 35.85 2.38 26.59
#